data_AF-A0AA96CW25-F1
#
_entry.id   AF-A0AA96CW25-F1
#
_cell.length_a   1.000
_cell.length_b   1.000
_cell.length_c   1.000
_cell.angle_alpha   90.00
_cell.angle_beta   90.00
_cell.angle_gamma   90.00
#
_symmetry.space_group_name_H-M   'P 1'
#
loop_
_entity.id
_entity.type
_entity.pdbx_description
1 polymer ?
#
loop_
_entity_poly.entity_id
_entity_poly.type
_entity_poly.pdbx_seq_one_letter_code
_entity_poly.pdbx_strand_id
1 'polypeptide(L)'
;MKEENKEKLKSLGIYQKVIFEFKDGWTDLIYNLGKDIEELCKLANCELPLIQQIKEKFGTLRFYYNTLNSQYPKIIEQSIRALVLQAENRSSTICEICGKFGETRVDGGLYKTVCKEHQGSSITVFEYEEMMKKHYEERRRTKEEVEQNPKPKKTYFGLEIKEGNLIKESDIKNLPFYEFWLESAKGSTCAIIDGEEYIYLSDWESFANLFIKTGKHRFQKRD
;
A
#
# COMPACT_ATOMS: atom_id res chain seq x y z
N MET A 1 2.19 -19.82 -10.74
CA MET A 1 2.95 -21.08 -10.63
C MET A 1 2.49 -22.00 -11.75
N LYS A 2 3.43 -22.64 -12.44
CA LYS A 2 3.16 -23.66 -13.46
C LYS A 2 2.54 -24.91 -12.82
N GLU A 3 1.70 -25.62 -13.56
CA GLU A 3 1.03 -26.82 -13.02
C GLU A 3 2.03 -27.92 -12.65
N GLU A 4 3.09 -28.13 -13.45
CA GLU A 4 4.16 -29.10 -13.15
C GLU A 4 4.80 -28.88 -11.75
N ASN A 5 5.00 -27.62 -11.36
CA ASN A 5 5.57 -27.26 -10.06
C ASN A 5 4.57 -27.50 -8.93
N LYS A 6 3.29 -27.27 -9.20
CA LYS A 6 2.20 -27.57 -8.26
C LYS A 6 2.09 -29.07 -8.00
N GLU A 7 2.14 -29.87 -9.06
CA GLU A 7 2.11 -31.33 -8.99
C GLU A 7 3.34 -31.87 -8.24
N LYS A 8 4.53 -31.34 -8.55
CA LYS A 8 5.77 -31.66 -7.83
C LYS A 8 5.64 -31.40 -6.33
N LEU A 9 5.06 -30.28 -5.92
CA LEU A 9 4.86 -30.00 -4.49
C LEU A 9 3.81 -30.93 -3.88
N LYS A 10 2.70 -31.16 -4.58
CA LYS A 10 1.61 -32.03 -4.12
C LYS A 10 1.97 -33.52 -4.11
N SER A 11 3.10 -33.92 -4.67
CA SER A 11 3.60 -35.30 -4.53
C SER A 11 4.09 -35.61 -3.11
N LEU A 12 4.34 -34.57 -2.30
CA LEU A 12 4.64 -34.71 -0.87
C LEU A 12 3.33 -34.68 -0.07
N GLY A 13 3.18 -35.62 0.86
CA GLY A 13 2.00 -35.75 1.72
C GLY A 13 1.75 -34.49 2.56
N ILE A 14 2.82 -33.84 3.03
CA ILE A 14 2.77 -32.59 3.80
C ILE A 14 2.11 -31.43 3.03
N TYR A 15 2.10 -31.49 1.70
CA TYR A 15 1.60 -30.41 0.85
C TYR A 15 0.33 -30.76 0.05
N GLN A 16 -0.26 -31.95 0.25
CA GLN A 16 -1.38 -32.43 -0.56
C GLN A 16 -2.60 -31.48 -0.57
N LYS A 17 -2.89 -30.82 0.56
CA LYS A 17 -4.05 -29.94 0.76
C LYS A 17 -3.67 -28.46 0.94
N VAL A 18 -2.49 -28.06 0.46
CA VAL A 18 -1.95 -26.70 0.66
C VAL A 18 -2.35 -25.75 -0.45
N ILE A 19 -2.60 -24.49 -0.09
CA ILE A 19 -2.75 -23.37 -1.02
C ILE A 19 -1.38 -22.72 -1.24
N PHE A 20 -1.00 -22.55 -2.51
CA PHE A 20 0.27 -21.96 -2.92
C PHE A 20 0.03 -20.60 -3.61
N GLU A 21 0.58 -19.54 -3.03
CA GLU A 21 0.48 -18.15 -3.54
C GLU A 21 1.87 -17.53 -3.71
N PHE A 22 2.69 -18.14 -4.57
CA PHE A 22 4.04 -17.67 -4.88
C PHE A 22 4.42 -18.02 -6.33
N LYS A 23 5.60 -17.53 -6.77
CA LYS A 23 6.13 -17.74 -8.13
C LYS A 23 7.11 -18.91 -8.19
N ASP A 24 7.31 -19.45 -9.40
CA ASP A 24 7.94 -20.76 -9.64
C ASP A 24 9.37 -20.91 -9.10
N GLY A 25 10.13 -19.83 -8.94
CA GLY A 25 11.52 -19.85 -8.52
C GLY A 25 11.77 -20.37 -7.10
N TRP A 26 10.75 -20.42 -6.25
CA TRP A 26 10.86 -20.97 -4.90
C TRP A 26 10.41 -22.44 -4.77
N THR A 27 9.96 -23.06 -5.86
CA THR A 27 9.43 -24.44 -5.85
C THR A 27 10.42 -25.43 -5.26
N ASP A 28 11.69 -25.39 -5.67
CA ASP A 28 12.71 -26.34 -5.20
C ASP A 28 13.05 -26.16 -3.72
N LEU A 29 13.07 -24.92 -3.23
CA LEU A 29 13.29 -24.62 -1.82
C LEU A 29 12.18 -25.22 -0.96
N ILE A 30 10.92 -25.03 -1.37
CA ILE A 30 9.74 -25.53 -0.66
C ILE A 30 9.67 -27.06 -0.74
N TYR A 31 9.97 -27.64 -1.90
CA TYR A 31 10.01 -29.09 -2.09
C TYR A 31 11.04 -29.75 -1.18
N ASN A 32 12.26 -29.19 -1.11
CA ASN A 32 13.30 -29.72 -0.22
C ASN A 32 12.92 -29.58 1.25
N LEU A 33 12.37 -28.43 1.67
CA LEU A 33 11.83 -28.26 3.02
C LEU A 33 10.77 -29.32 3.35
N GLY A 34 9.87 -29.61 2.42
CA GLY A 34 8.81 -30.60 2.60
C GLY A 34 9.39 -31.99 2.89
N LYS A 35 10.39 -32.42 2.10
CA LYS A 35 11.10 -33.68 2.32
C LYS A 35 11.80 -33.71 3.68
N ASP A 36 12.49 -32.64 4.06
CA ASP A 36 13.21 -32.55 5.33
C ASP A 36 12.25 -32.69 6.52
N ILE A 37 11.07 -32.06 6.45
CA ILE A 37 10.04 -32.17 7.50
C ILE A 37 9.40 -33.57 7.51
N GLU A 38 9.09 -34.15 6.34
CA GLU A 38 8.52 -35.51 6.26
C GLU A 38 9.49 -36.55 6.83
N GLU A 39 10.78 -36.44 6.51
CA GLU A 39 11.83 -37.31 7.02
C GLU A 39 11.99 -37.15 8.54
N LEU A 40 12.02 -35.91 9.05
CA LEU A 40 12.08 -35.62 10.47
C LEU A 40 10.91 -36.26 11.23
N CYS A 41 9.68 -36.09 10.75
CA CYS A 41 8.50 -36.64 11.39
C CYS A 41 8.48 -38.17 11.33
N LYS A 42 8.92 -38.77 10.21
CA LYS A 42 9.07 -40.22 10.06
C LYS A 42 10.07 -40.79 11.06
N LEU A 43 11.24 -40.17 11.22
CA LEU A 43 12.26 -40.60 12.18
C LEU A 43 11.80 -40.45 13.63
N ALA A 44 10.99 -39.43 13.91
CA ALA A 44 10.41 -39.19 15.23
C ALA A 44 9.14 -40.00 15.52
N ASN A 45 8.64 -40.78 14.55
CA ASN A 45 7.38 -41.50 14.61
C ASN A 45 6.20 -40.59 15.03
N CYS A 46 6.07 -39.42 14.41
CA CYS A 46 4.97 -38.48 14.63
C CYS A 46 4.27 -38.08 13.31
N GLU A 47 3.07 -37.54 13.45
CA GLU A 47 2.26 -37.04 12.32
C GLU A 47 2.92 -35.85 11.61
N LEU A 48 2.54 -35.57 10.37
CA LEU A 48 3.01 -34.37 9.65
C LEU A 48 2.31 -33.11 10.17
N PRO A 49 3.01 -31.95 10.28
CA PRO A 49 2.36 -30.70 10.68
C PRO A 49 1.33 -30.26 9.63
N LEU A 50 0.29 -29.55 10.08
CA LEU A 50 -0.73 -29.02 9.18
C LEU A 50 -0.21 -27.73 8.52
N ILE A 51 0.23 -27.83 7.27
CA ILE A 51 0.50 -26.66 6.43
C ILE A 51 -0.82 -26.16 5.85
N GLN A 52 -1.16 -24.90 6.10
CA GLN A 52 -2.43 -24.30 5.66
C GLN A 52 -2.23 -23.51 4.38
N GLN A 53 -1.17 -22.72 4.32
CA GLN A 53 -0.87 -21.85 3.18
C GLN A 53 0.63 -21.56 3.11
N ILE A 54 1.13 -21.48 1.88
CA ILE A 54 2.47 -20.98 1.59
C ILE A 54 2.31 -19.83 0.61
N LYS A 55 2.83 -18.65 0.95
CA LYS A 55 2.66 -17.45 0.13
C LYS A 55 3.90 -16.57 0.11
N GLU A 56 3.97 -15.71 -0.89
CA GLU A 56 4.84 -14.53 -0.85
C GLU A 56 4.33 -13.55 0.21
N LYS A 57 5.26 -12.97 0.96
CA LYS A 57 5.01 -11.86 1.88
C LYS A 57 6.27 -11.03 2.07
N PHE A 58 6.25 -9.78 1.61
CA PHE A 58 7.36 -8.83 1.69
C PHE A 58 8.63 -9.28 0.96
N GLY A 59 8.47 -9.89 -0.20
CA GLY A 59 9.55 -10.43 -1.02
C GLY A 59 10.11 -11.77 -0.53
N THR A 60 9.54 -12.36 0.52
CA THR A 60 9.99 -13.66 1.06
C THR A 60 8.84 -14.66 1.12
N LEU A 61 9.16 -15.92 1.38
CA LEU A 61 8.17 -16.94 1.70
C LEU A 61 7.61 -16.75 3.11
N ARG A 62 6.33 -17.08 3.26
CA ARG A 62 5.66 -17.24 4.54
C ARG A 62 4.90 -18.55 4.58
N PHE A 63 5.15 -19.34 5.62
CA PHE A 63 4.42 -20.56 5.93
C PHE A 63 3.41 -20.29 7.04
N TYR A 64 2.14 -20.54 6.76
CA TYR A 64 1.11 -20.65 7.79
C TYR A 64 0.91 -22.13 8.09
N TYR A 65 1.34 -22.55 9.27
CA TYR A 65 1.27 -23.93 9.71
C TYR A 65 1.07 -24.04 11.22
N ASN A 66 0.63 -25.21 11.68
CA ASN A 66 0.56 -25.52 13.10
C ASN A 66 0.75 -27.02 13.35
N THR A 67 1.05 -27.37 14.60
CA THR A 67 1.23 -28.74 15.11
C THR A 67 0.07 -29.17 16.01
N LEU A 68 -1.14 -28.65 15.78
CA LEU A 68 -2.30 -28.89 16.65
C LEU A 68 -3.05 -30.20 16.31
N ASN A 69 -2.65 -30.88 15.24
CA ASN A 69 -3.28 -32.12 14.77
C ASN A 69 -2.84 -33.38 15.53
N SER A 70 -1.76 -33.31 16.32
CA SER A 70 -1.26 -34.43 17.12
C SER A 70 -0.38 -33.92 18.27
N GLN A 71 0.07 -34.83 19.15
CA GLN A 71 1.05 -34.50 20.17
C GLN A 71 2.47 -34.68 19.59
N TYR A 72 3.17 -33.57 19.43
CA TYR A 72 4.55 -33.57 18.95
C TYR A 72 5.52 -33.53 20.14
N PRO A 73 6.66 -34.24 20.08
CA PRO A 73 7.76 -33.97 20.98
C PRO A 73 8.24 -32.54 20.79
N LYS A 74 8.46 -31.80 21.89
CA LYS A 74 8.85 -30.38 21.85
C LYS A 74 10.09 -30.10 20.98
N ILE A 75 11.04 -31.04 20.97
CA ILE A 75 12.24 -30.95 20.13
C ILE A 75 11.90 -30.98 18.63
N ILE A 76 10.89 -31.77 18.23
CA ILE A 76 10.44 -31.86 16.84
C ILE A 76 9.72 -30.59 16.43
N GLU A 77 8.86 -30.02 17.28
CA GLU A 77 8.22 -28.72 17.00
C GLU A 77 9.26 -27.61 16.79
N GLN A 78 10.29 -27.58 17.64
CA GLN A 78 11.40 -26.63 17.51
C GLN A 78 12.19 -26.84 16.23
N SER A 79 12.46 -28.09 15.85
CA SER A 79 13.15 -28.45 14.61
C SER A 79 12.33 -28.05 13.37
N ILE A 80 11.01 -28.33 13.34
CA ILE A 80 10.12 -27.89 12.26
C ILE A 80 10.14 -26.36 12.15
N ARG A 81 10.03 -25.65 13.28
CA ARG A 81 10.11 -24.18 13.31
C ARG A 81 11.43 -23.66 12.77
N ALA A 82 12.55 -24.29 13.12
CA ALA A 82 13.86 -23.91 12.63
C ALA A 82 14.01 -24.15 11.12
N LEU A 83 13.54 -25.29 10.61
CA LEU A 83 13.55 -25.62 9.18
C LEU A 83 12.71 -24.62 8.37
N VAL A 84 11.49 -24.35 8.82
CA VAL A 84 10.61 -23.35 8.17
C VAL A 84 11.26 -21.98 8.18
N LEU A 85 11.76 -21.51 9.34
CA LEU A 85 12.43 -20.22 9.45
C LEU A 85 13.65 -20.12 8.51
N GLN A 86 14.42 -21.19 8.39
CA GLN A 86 15.56 -21.22 7.47
C GLN A 86 15.12 -21.10 6.01
N ALA A 87 14.04 -21.77 5.61
CA ALA A 87 13.49 -21.65 4.26
C ALA A 87 12.93 -20.25 3.99
N GLU A 88 12.16 -19.68 4.93
CA GLU A 88 11.66 -18.30 4.84
C GLU A 88 12.82 -17.31 4.67
N ASN A 89 13.89 -17.44 5.46
CA ASN A 89 15.07 -16.59 5.32
C ASN A 89 15.81 -16.81 3.99
N ARG A 90 16.00 -18.06 3.55
CA ARG A 90 16.69 -18.36 2.28
C ARG A 90 15.97 -17.79 1.07
N SER A 91 14.64 -17.74 1.11
CA SER A 91 13.83 -17.19 0.01
C SER A 91 14.20 -15.74 -0.34
N SER A 92 14.70 -14.95 0.61
CA SER A 92 15.13 -13.56 0.38
C SER A 92 16.39 -13.43 -0.48
N THR A 93 17.04 -14.54 -0.81
CA THR A 93 18.24 -14.61 -1.67
C THR A 93 18.01 -15.40 -2.95
N ILE A 94 16.78 -15.85 -3.19
CA ILE A 94 16.41 -16.67 -4.34
C ILE A 94 15.38 -15.91 -5.16
N CYS A 95 15.65 -15.73 -6.44
CA CYS A 95 14.73 -15.09 -7.35
C CYS A 95 13.40 -15.86 -7.38
N GLU A 96 12.33 -15.18 -6.97
CA GLU A 96 10.97 -15.75 -6.93
C GLU A 96 10.50 -16.25 -8.31
N ILE A 97 11.06 -15.75 -9.41
CA ILE A 97 10.65 -16.13 -10.78
C ILE A 97 11.41 -17.36 -11.27
N CYS A 98 12.74 -17.39 -11.15
CA CYS A 98 13.57 -18.39 -11.82
C CYS A 98 14.47 -19.24 -10.90
N GLY A 99 14.51 -18.96 -9.59
CA GLY A 99 15.27 -19.75 -8.62
C GLY A 99 16.78 -19.49 -8.59
N LYS A 100 17.31 -18.66 -9.49
CA LYS A 100 18.71 -18.17 -9.41
C LYS A 100 18.90 -17.24 -8.21
N PHE A 101 20.15 -16.95 -7.84
CA PHE A 101 20.46 -15.96 -6.81
C PHE A 101 19.78 -14.61 -7.12
N GLY A 102 19.13 -14.05 -6.10
CA GLY A 102 18.38 -12.80 -6.17
C GLY A 102 18.62 -11.93 -4.96
N GLU A 103 18.16 -10.69 -5.07
CA GLU A 103 18.19 -9.68 -4.01
C GLU A 103 16.75 -9.19 -3.77
N THR A 104 16.41 -8.88 -2.52
CA THR A 104 15.14 -8.21 -2.19
C THR A 104 15.16 -6.77 -2.67
N ARG A 105 14.13 -6.39 -3.42
CA ARG A 105 13.97 -5.11 -4.09
C ARG A 105 12.54 -4.60 -3.92
N VAL A 106 12.31 -3.32 -4.19
CA VAL A 106 11.01 -2.66 -4.06
C VAL A 106 10.60 -2.05 -5.40
N ASP A 107 9.35 -2.31 -5.81
CA ASP A 107 8.72 -1.77 -7.01
C ASP A 107 7.39 -1.14 -6.63
N GLY A 108 7.30 0.19 -6.64
CA GLY A 108 6.08 0.91 -6.24
C GLY A 108 5.59 0.58 -4.83
N GLY A 109 6.50 0.27 -3.88
CA GLY A 109 6.18 -0.14 -2.52
C GLY A 109 5.93 -1.65 -2.34
N LEU A 110 5.92 -2.43 -3.43
CA LEU A 110 5.82 -3.89 -3.38
C LEU A 110 7.21 -4.51 -3.32
N TYR A 111 7.44 -5.32 -2.28
CA TYR A 111 8.69 -6.04 -2.11
C TYR A 111 8.71 -7.32 -2.97
N LYS A 112 9.86 -7.64 -3.54
CA LYS A 112 10.09 -8.82 -4.38
C LYS A 112 11.55 -9.24 -4.30
N THR A 113 11.84 -10.54 -4.24
CA THR A 113 13.23 -11.02 -4.37
C THR A 113 13.48 -11.54 -5.77
N VAL A 114 14.39 -10.89 -6.50
CA VAL A 114 14.63 -11.18 -7.92
C VAL A 114 16.10 -11.08 -8.31
N CYS A 115 16.50 -11.81 -9.36
CA CYS A 115 17.83 -11.69 -9.95
C CYS A 115 17.93 -10.46 -10.87
N LYS A 116 19.14 -10.14 -11.34
CA LYS A 116 19.40 -9.00 -12.25
C LYS A 116 18.54 -9.02 -13.52
N GLU A 117 18.25 -10.22 -14.06
CA GLU A 117 17.42 -10.38 -15.27
C GLU A 117 15.94 -10.01 -15.01
N HIS A 118 15.46 -10.18 -13.77
CA HIS A 118 14.05 -10.00 -13.38
C HIS A 118 13.79 -8.76 -12.52
N GLN A 119 14.81 -7.92 -12.29
CA GLN A 119 14.69 -6.74 -11.44
C GLN A 119 13.81 -5.64 -12.05
N GLY A 120 13.80 -5.51 -13.38
CA GLY A 120 13.08 -4.41 -14.05
C GLY A 120 13.54 -3.05 -13.53
N SER A 121 12.59 -2.16 -13.20
CA SER A 121 12.82 -0.84 -12.60
C SER A 121 12.83 -0.83 -11.08
N SER A 122 12.78 -1.99 -10.42
CA SER A 122 12.78 -2.04 -8.96
C SER A 122 14.08 -1.48 -8.38
N ILE A 123 13.96 -0.77 -7.27
CA ILE A 123 15.08 -0.22 -6.50
C ILE A 123 15.46 -1.16 -5.35
N THR A 124 16.64 -0.99 -4.80
CA THR A 124 17.05 -1.72 -3.59
C THR A 124 16.20 -1.31 -2.39
N VAL A 125 16.11 -2.19 -1.39
CA VAL A 125 15.42 -1.86 -0.12
C VAL A 125 16.02 -0.62 0.53
N PHE A 126 17.35 -0.46 0.49
CA PHE A 126 18.04 0.71 1.02
C PHE A 126 17.63 2.02 0.31
N GLU A 127 17.61 2.02 -1.03
CA GLU A 127 17.16 3.19 -1.80
C GLU A 127 15.70 3.55 -1.48
N TYR A 128 14.84 2.54 -1.32
CA TYR A 128 13.45 2.74 -0.93
C TYR A 128 13.31 3.32 0.48
N GLU A 129 14.06 2.81 1.45
CA GLU A 129 14.05 3.31 2.83
C GLU A 129 14.51 4.78 2.90
N GLU A 130 15.57 5.14 2.19
CA GLU A 130 16.05 6.51 2.09
C GLU A 130 15.04 7.45 1.41
N MET A 131 14.39 6.98 0.35
CA MET A 131 13.31 7.71 -0.31
C MET A 131 12.14 7.96 0.65
N MET A 132 11.70 6.93 1.37
CA MET A 132 10.59 7.03 2.33
C MET A 132 10.93 7.96 3.50
N LYS A 133 12.15 7.88 4.02
CA LYS A 133 12.63 8.78 5.08
C LYS A 133 12.51 10.25 4.67
N LYS A 134 13.00 10.60 3.48
CA LYS A 134 12.89 11.96 2.92
C LYS A 134 11.42 12.39 2.80
N HIS A 135 10.57 11.50 2.30
CA HIS A 135 9.13 11.78 2.17
C HIS A 135 8.46 12.05 3.54
N TYR A 136 8.79 11.28 4.57
CA TYR A 136 8.27 11.49 5.92
C TYR A 136 8.77 12.80 6.54
N GLU A 137 10.06 13.13 6.35
CA GLU A 137 10.64 14.39 6.80
C GLU A 137 9.99 15.59 6.13
N GLU A 138 9.77 15.53 4.81
CA GLU A 138 9.08 16.58 4.07
C GLU A 138 7.63 16.76 4.55
N ARG A 139 6.87 15.66 4.71
CA ARG A 139 5.50 15.73 5.24
C ARG A 139 5.45 16.33 6.64
N ARG A 140 6.43 16.01 7.50
CA ARG A 140 6.54 16.60 8.84
C ARG A 140 6.81 18.10 8.73
N ARG A 141 7.74 18.53 7.88
CA ARG A 141 8.04 19.94 7.64
C ARG A 141 6.83 20.71 7.11
N THR A 142 6.11 20.18 6.12
CA THR A 142 4.90 20.80 5.57
C THR A 142 3.81 20.95 6.65
N LYS A 143 3.66 19.96 7.53
CA LYS A 143 2.73 20.04 8.65
C LYS A 143 3.13 21.15 9.63
N GLU A 144 4.41 21.24 9.99
CA GLU A 144 4.96 22.28 10.85
C GLU A 144 4.80 23.68 10.23
N GLU A 145 5.04 23.83 8.93
CA GLU A 145 4.84 25.09 8.19
C GLU A 145 3.38 25.56 8.20
N VAL A 146 2.42 24.63 8.04
CA VAL A 146 0.98 24.92 8.11
C VAL A 146 0.55 25.31 9.52
N GLU A 147 1.16 24.71 10.55
CA GLU A 147 0.87 25.05 11.94
C GLU A 147 1.45 26.42 12.32
N GLN A 148 2.64 26.76 11.82
CA GLN A 148 3.28 28.06 12.02
C GLN A 148 2.61 29.19 11.23
N ASN A 149 2.10 28.89 10.03
CA ASN A 149 1.37 29.83 9.18
C ASN A 149 -0.06 29.32 8.94
N PRO A 150 -0.95 29.45 9.94
CA PRO A 150 -2.31 28.96 9.81
C PRO A 150 -3.02 29.66 8.66
N LYS A 151 -3.75 28.89 7.86
CA LYS A 151 -4.58 29.44 6.78
C LYS A 151 -5.53 30.51 7.34
N PRO A 152 -5.81 31.56 6.57
CA PRO A 152 -6.76 32.58 7.00
C PRO A 152 -8.12 31.94 7.28
N LYS A 153 -8.76 32.36 8.37
CA LYS A 153 -10.12 31.90 8.74
C LYS A 153 -11.22 32.61 7.97
N LYS A 154 -10.86 33.64 7.20
CA LYS A 154 -11.77 34.46 6.41
C LYS A 154 -11.21 34.72 5.02
N THR A 155 -12.09 34.80 4.03
CA THR A 155 -11.73 35.22 2.67
C THR A 155 -11.41 36.72 2.64
N TYR A 156 -10.91 37.22 1.50
CA TYR A 156 -10.70 38.67 1.29
C TYR A 156 -11.97 39.50 1.55
N PHE A 157 -13.15 38.96 1.20
CA PHE A 157 -14.45 39.59 1.43
C PHE A 157 -15.05 39.28 2.82
N GLY A 158 -14.25 38.77 3.76
CA GLY A 158 -14.67 38.58 5.15
C GLY A 158 -15.54 37.35 5.43
N LEU A 159 -15.85 36.53 4.42
CA LEU A 159 -16.62 35.29 4.59
C LEU A 159 -15.84 34.25 5.40
N GLU A 160 -16.50 33.54 6.31
CA GLU A 160 -15.86 32.50 7.11
C GLU A 160 -15.49 31.27 6.28
N ILE A 161 -14.25 30.81 6.44
CA ILE A 161 -13.76 29.58 5.81
C ILE A 161 -13.99 28.43 6.80
N LYS A 162 -14.87 27.52 6.42
CA LYS A 162 -15.20 26.30 7.18
C LYS A 162 -14.20 25.19 6.86
N GLU A 163 -14.25 24.14 7.69
CA GLU A 163 -13.44 22.93 7.48
C GLU A 163 -13.65 22.36 6.06
N GLY A 164 -12.59 21.78 5.49
CA GLY A 164 -12.60 21.35 4.08
C GLY A 164 -12.37 22.47 3.06
N ASN A 165 -12.04 23.69 3.50
CA ASN A 165 -11.93 24.89 2.65
C ASN A 165 -13.26 25.15 1.91
N LEU A 166 -14.34 25.28 2.69
CA LEU A 166 -15.68 25.55 2.19
C LEU A 166 -16.21 26.88 2.72
N ILE A 167 -17.07 27.53 1.94
CA ILE A 167 -17.77 28.76 2.34
C ILE A 167 -19.26 28.53 2.12
N LYS A 168 -20.11 28.96 3.06
CA LYS A 168 -21.56 28.83 2.90
C LYS A 168 -22.05 29.76 1.79
N GLU A 169 -22.86 29.22 0.90
CA GLU A 169 -23.50 30.04 -0.14
C GLU A 169 -24.45 31.10 0.46
N SER A 170 -25.08 30.78 1.61
CA SER A 170 -25.88 31.74 2.38
C SER A 170 -25.11 32.98 2.84
N ASP A 171 -23.81 32.83 3.12
CA ASP A 171 -22.98 33.96 3.54
C ASP A 171 -22.61 34.82 2.33
N ILE A 172 -22.40 34.18 1.17
CA ILE A 172 -22.14 34.86 -0.11
C ILE A 172 -23.38 35.67 -0.55
N LYS A 173 -24.60 35.18 -0.31
CA LYS A 173 -25.87 35.90 -0.56
C LYS A 173 -25.97 37.27 0.11
N ASN A 174 -25.24 37.47 1.21
CA ASN A 174 -25.25 38.73 1.94
C ASN A 174 -24.28 39.77 1.35
N LEU A 175 -23.47 39.42 0.34
CA LEU A 175 -22.55 40.35 -0.31
C LEU A 175 -23.26 41.20 -1.37
N PRO A 176 -22.88 42.47 -1.55
CA PRO A 176 -23.57 43.40 -2.45
C PRO A 176 -23.44 43.05 -3.94
N PHE A 177 -22.62 42.06 -4.29
CA PHE A 177 -22.39 41.56 -5.64
C PHE A 177 -22.79 40.09 -5.79
N TYR A 178 -23.68 39.56 -4.94
CA TYR A 178 -24.12 38.16 -4.99
C TYR A 178 -24.55 37.73 -6.40
N GLU A 179 -25.45 38.48 -7.04
CA GLU A 179 -25.95 38.16 -8.39
C GLU A 179 -24.82 38.10 -9.43
N PHE A 180 -23.85 39.02 -9.34
CA PHE A 180 -22.70 39.04 -10.22
C PHE A 180 -21.79 37.82 -10.03
N TRP A 181 -21.61 37.39 -8.78
CA TRP A 181 -20.92 36.13 -8.50
C TRP A 181 -21.73 34.91 -8.97
N LEU A 182 -23.04 34.88 -8.74
CA LEU A 182 -23.92 33.77 -9.09
C LEU A 182 -23.88 33.49 -10.59
N GLU A 183 -23.83 34.54 -11.42
CA GLU A 183 -23.59 34.42 -12.86
C GLU A 183 -22.25 33.75 -13.17
N SER A 184 -21.19 34.10 -12.44
CA SER A 184 -19.88 33.47 -12.56
C SER A 184 -19.82 32.04 -12.05
N ALA A 185 -20.70 31.65 -11.13
CA ALA A 185 -20.76 30.32 -10.52
C ALA A 185 -21.56 29.31 -11.36
N LYS A 186 -22.23 29.74 -12.43
CA LYS A 186 -22.98 28.86 -13.32
C LYS A 186 -22.13 27.66 -13.79
N GLY A 187 -22.63 26.46 -13.54
CA GLY A 187 -21.96 25.20 -13.88
C GLY A 187 -20.77 24.83 -12.98
N SER A 188 -20.50 25.59 -11.92
CA SER A 188 -19.57 25.17 -10.88
C SER A 188 -20.19 24.07 -10.02
N THR A 189 -19.34 23.20 -9.48
CA THR A 189 -19.76 22.15 -8.55
C THR A 189 -19.86 22.74 -7.14
N CYS A 190 -20.97 22.50 -6.44
CA CYS A 190 -21.12 22.83 -5.02
C CYS A 190 -21.21 21.55 -4.17
N ALA A 191 -20.90 21.68 -2.89
CA ALA A 191 -21.10 20.63 -1.90
C ALA A 191 -22.41 20.89 -1.16
N ILE A 192 -23.18 19.83 -0.89
CA ILE A 192 -24.39 19.89 -0.06
C ILE A 192 -24.12 19.12 1.22
N ILE A 193 -24.15 19.80 2.37
CA ILE A 193 -23.90 19.22 3.69
C ILE A 193 -25.05 19.62 4.59
N ASP A 194 -25.74 18.63 5.18
CA ASP A 194 -26.92 18.83 6.02
C ASP A 194 -28.03 19.71 5.39
N GLY A 195 -28.16 19.64 4.06
CA GLY A 195 -29.15 20.42 3.30
C GLY A 195 -28.76 21.87 3.03
N GLU A 196 -27.55 22.30 3.42
CA GLU A 196 -27.00 23.61 3.09
C GLU A 196 -26.00 23.52 1.92
N GLU A 197 -25.98 24.55 1.07
CA GLU A 197 -25.04 24.65 -0.05
C GLU A 197 -23.73 25.33 0.37
N TYR A 198 -22.62 24.71 -0.04
CA TYR A 198 -21.26 25.16 0.21
C TYR A 198 -20.49 25.28 -1.10
N ILE A 199 -19.68 26.32 -1.17
CA ILE A 199 -18.81 26.64 -2.30
C ILE A 199 -17.37 26.29 -1.92
N TYR A 200 -16.66 25.61 -2.81
CA TYR A 200 -15.24 25.36 -2.65
C TYR A 200 -14.47 26.67 -2.62
N LEU A 201 -13.63 26.86 -1.59
CA LEU A 201 -12.83 28.07 -1.39
C LEU A 201 -12.01 28.41 -2.64
N SER A 202 -11.45 27.41 -3.33
CA SER A 202 -10.67 27.60 -4.55
C SER A 202 -11.44 28.27 -5.68
N ASP A 203 -12.72 27.91 -5.84
CA ASP A 203 -13.60 28.49 -6.86
C ASP A 203 -13.97 29.92 -6.50
N TRP A 204 -14.29 30.14 -5.22
CA TRP A 204 -14.53 31.48 -4.68
C TRP A 204 -13.32 32.40 -4.84
N GLU A 205 -12.13 31.94 -4.45
CA GLU A 205 -10.88 32.71 -4.55
C GLU A 205 -10.52 33.01 -6.01
N SER A 206 -10.79 32.08 -6.94
CA SER A 206 -10.58 32.31 -8.36
C SER A 206 -11.46 33.45 -8.89
N PHE A 207 -12.75 33.45 -8.50
CA PHE A 207 -13.65 34.56 -8.80
C PHE A 207 -13.18 35.86 -8.13
N ALA A 208 -12.95 35.84 -6.82
CA ALA A 208 -12.60 37.02 -6.04
C ALA A 208 -11.34 37.70 -6.59
N ASN A 209 -10.31 36.92 -6.91
CA ASN A 209 -9.07 37.42 -7.49
C ASN A 209 -9.29 38.08 -8.86
N LEU A 210 -10.13 37.50 -9.72
CA LEU A 210 -10.45 38.09 -11.02
C LEU A 210 -11.25 39.37 -10.84
N PHE A 211 -12.29 39.34 -10.01
CA PHE A 211 -13.16 40.47 -9.74
C PHE A 211 -12.40 41.66 -9.14
N ILE A 212 -11.51 41.43 -8.16
CA ILE A 212 -10.68 42.49 -7.56
C ILE A 212 -9.74 43.10 -8.59
N LYS A 213 -9.14 42.28 -9.47
CA LYS A 213 -8.14 42.75 -10.44
C LYS A 213 -8.74 43.49 -11.63
N THR A 214 -9.93 43.06 -12.09
CA THR A 214 -10.46 43.51 -13.39
C THR A 214 -11.87 44.06 -13.32
N GLY A 215 -12.58 43.89 -12.19
CA GLY A 215 -14.01 44.16 -12.09
C GLY A 215 -14.88 43.19 -12.90
N LYS A 216 -14.30 42.13 -13.49
CA LYS A 216 -14.99 41.17 -14.36
C LYS A 216 -15.09 39.79 -13.71
N HIS A 217 -15.98 38.95 -14.23
CA HIS A 217 -16.04 37.53 -13.89
C HIS A 217 -15.73 36.62 -15.10
N ARG A 218 -15.65 35.29 -14.88
CA ARG A 218 -15.04 34.33 -15.83
C ARG A 218 -15.71 34.24 -17.22
N PHE A 219 -16.96 34.70 -17.35
CA PHE A 219 -17.71 34.67 -18.61
C PHE A 219 -17.67 36.01 -19.36
N GLN A 220 -17.07 37.05 -18.77
CA GLN A 220 -16.91 38.35 -19.41
C GLN A 220 -15.56 38.40 -20.12
N LYS A 221 -15.54 38.90 -21.37
CA LYS A 221 -14.32 38.98 -22.17
C LYS A 221 -13.28 39.88 -21.48
N ARG A 222 -12.03 39.42 -21.44
CA ARG A 222 -10.88 40.28 -21.14
C ARG A 222 -10.67 41.16 -22.36
N ASP A 223 -10.53 42.47 -22.15
CA ASP A 223 -10.21 43.41 -23.22
C ASP A 223 -8.69 43.32 -23.52
#